data_AF-A0A717WL86-F1
#
_entry.id   AF-A0A717WL86-F1
#
_cell.length_a   1.000
_cell.length_b   1.000
_cell.length_c   1.000
_cell.angle_alpha   90.00
_cell.angle_beta   90.00
_cell.angle_gamma   90.00
#
_symmetry.space_group_name_H-M   'P 1'
#
loop_
_entity.id
_entity.type
_entity.pdbx_description
1 polymer ?
#
loop_
_entity_poly.entity_id
_entity_poly.type
_entity_poly.pdbx_seq_one_letter_code
_entity_poly.pdbx_strand_id
1 'polypeptide(L)'
;MSIDRTITGRSGYSDKENAIIDAYIGRDSDSKQIIHNLQQHIARRDGDIRMLKDRLRRAKDKVKELRETIEHMNADFNRETSSDRPEPSEGWKENPGRKACPVPGDSEVEVEFRSGIVAIGEAKDYLWSIDNDNWDIVKYRVIK
;
A
#
# COMPACT_ATOMS: atom_id res chain seq x y z
N MET A 1 22.96 19.88 -49.85
CA MET A 1 23.75 21.08 -49.49
C MET A 1 24.91 21.16 -50.48
N SER A 2 25.04 22.24 -51.25
CA SER A 2 26.21 22.44 -52.12
C SER A 2 27.24 23.26 -51.33
N ILE A 3 28.43 22.72 -51.11
CA ILE A 3 29.51 23.40 -50.39
C ILE A 3 30.32 24.21 -51.40
N ASP A 4 30.48 25.51 -51.16
CA ASP A 4 31.30 26.35 -52.03
C ASP A 4 32.79 25.98 -51.88
N ARG A 5 33.35 25.47 -52.98
CA ARG A 5 34.70 24.90 -53.05
C ARG A 5 35.78 25.97 -53.18
N THR A 6 35.43 27.17 -53.64
CA THR A 6 36.39 28.29 -53.74
C THR A 6 36.70 28.89 -52.37
N ILE A 7 35.71 28.90 -51.46
CA ILE A 7 35.86 29.41 -50.09
C ILE A 7 36.61 28.40 -49.21
N THR A 8 36.45 27.11 -49.47
CA THR A 8 37.08 26.04 -48.68
C THR A 8 38.50 25.68 -49.14
N GLY A 9 39.06 26.37 -50.15
CA GLY A 9 40.40 26.10 -50.69
C GLY A 9 40.51 24.78 -51.46
N ARG A 10 39.38 24.28 -52.00
CA ARG A 10 39.27 22.94 -52.60
C ARG A 10 39.25 22.94 -54.14
N SER A 11 39.54 24.08 -54.76
CA SER A 11 39.55 24.26 -56.21
C SER A 11 40.62 23.41 -56.94
N GLY A 12 41.65 22.95 -56.23
CA GLY A 12 42.69 22.07 -56.77
C GLY A 12 42.36 20.57 -56.75
N TYR A 13 41.26 20.16 -56.12
CA TYR A 13 40.81 18.77 -56.11
C TYR A 13 39.88 18.47 -57.28
N SER A 14 39.96 17.25 -57.80
CA SER A 14 38.99 16.76 -58.78
C SER A 14 37.57 16.71 -58.21
N ASP A 15 36.57 16.70 -59.08
CA ASP A 15 35.16 16.58 -58.65
C ASP A 15 34.90 15.30 -57.83
N LYS A 16 35.60 14.22 -58.15
CA LYS A 16 35.48 12.93 -57.43
C LYS A 16 36.06 13.03 -56.01
N GLU A 17 37.22 13.65 -55.85
CA GLU A 17 37.82 13.88 -54.53
C GLU A 17 36.93 14.79 -53.69
N ASN A 18 36.44 15.88 -54.27
CA ASN A 18 35.51 16.78 -53.58
C ASN A 18 34.21 16.07 -53.16
N ALA A 19 33.63 15.23 -54.01
CA ALA A 19 32.43 14.46 -53.67
C ALA A 19 32.67 13.48 -52.51
N ILE A 20 33.84 12.84 -52.45
CA ILE A 20 34.21 11.95 -51.33
C ILE A 20 34.30 12.76 -50.04
N ILE A 21 34.96 13.92 -50.06
CA ILE A 21 35.14 14.67 -48.83
C ILE A 21 33.83 15.32 -48.37
N ASP A 22 32.99 15.80 -49.28
CA ASP A 22 31.66 16.32 -48.96
C ASP A 22 30.79 15.22 -48.32
N ALA A 23 30.86 13.98 -48.82
CA ALA A 23 30.18 12.83 -48.22
C ALA A 23 30.71 12.51 -46.80
N TYR A 24 32.02 12.59 -46.58
CA TYR A 24 32.61 12.40 -45.25
C TYR A 24 32.20 13.49 -44.25
N ILE A 25 32.19 14.76 -44.68
CA ILE A 25 31.75 15.89 -43.85
C ILE A 25 30.27 15.75 -43.50
N GLY A 26 29.43 15.40 -44.47
CA GLY A 26 28.00 15.14 -44.24
C GLY A 26 27.81 14.06 -43.18
N ARG A 27 28.49 12.92 -43.34
CA ARG A 27 28.43 11.80 -42.38
C ARG A 27 28.90 12.19 -40.98
N ASP A 28 29.96 12.99 -40.86
CA ASP A 28 30.46 13.48 -39.57
C ASP A 28 29.44 14.41 -38.89
N SER A 29 28.81 15.30 -39.66
CA SER A 29 27.77 16.20 -39.15
C SER A 29 26.53 15.46 -38.65
N ASP A 30 26.05 14.45 -39.40
CA ASP A 30 24.93 13.61 -39.00
C ASP A 30 25.27 12.80 -37.74
N SER A 31 26.49 12.26 -37.68
CA SER A 31 26.97 11.49 -36.52
C SER A 31 27.03 12.36 -35.26
N LYS A 32 27.52 13.61 -35.38
CA LYS A 32 27.56 14.57 -34.26
C LYS A 32 26.17 14.91 -33.75
N GLN A 33 25.20 15.13 -34.66
CA GLN A 33 23.82 15.42 -34.26
C GLN A 33 23.19 14.24 -33.51
N ILE A 34 23.41 13.00 -33.97
CA ILE A 34 22.92 11.79 -33.31
C ILE A 34 23.55 11.65 -31.92
N ILE A 35 24.87 11.82 -31.80
CA ILE A 35 25.59 11.74 -30.52
C ILE A 35 25.05 12.78 -29.54
N HIS A 36 24.89 14.03 -29.97
CA HIS A 36 24.36 15.09 -29.13
C HIS A 36 22.94 14.79 -28.64
N ASN A 37 22.06 14.30 -29.53
CA ASN A 37 20.70 13.92 -29.15
C ASN A 37 20.70 12.78 -28.12
N LEU A 38 21.53 11.75 -28.32
CA LEU A 38 21.67 10.65 -27.37
C LEU A 38 22.18 11.13 -26.00
N GLN A 39 23.17 12.03 -25.98
CA GLN A 39 23.67 12.64 -24.74
C GLN A 39 22.58 13.40 -24.00
N GLN A 40 21.77 14.20 -24.71
CA GLN A 40 20.64 14.90 -24.10
C GLN A 40 19.58 13.93 -23.54
N HIS A 41 19.27 12.85 -24.27
CA HIS A 41 18.33 11.83 -23.80
C HIS A 41 18.83 11.11 -22.55
N ILE A 42 20.12 10.77 -22.48
CA ILE A 42 20.73 10.15 -21.31
C ILE A 42 20.67 11.09 -20.12
N ALA A 43 21.09 12.36 -20.28
CA ALA A 43 21.07 13.34 -19.21
C ALA A 43 19.65 13.58 -18.64
N ARG A 44 18.63 13.60 -19.50
CA ARG A 44 17.22 13.67 -19.09
C ARG A 44 16.82 12.44 -18.26
N ARG A 45 17.12 11.23 -18.75
CA ARG A 45 16.82 9.98 -18.03
C ARG A 45 17.53 9.92 -16.68
N ASP A 46 18.77 10.39 -16.57
CA ASP A 46 19.50 10.47 -15.30
C ASP A 46 18.85 11.44 -14.32
N GLY A 47 18.24 12.52 -14.82
CA GLY A 47 17.39 13.44 -14.05
C GLY A 47 16.16 12.72 -13.50
N ASP A 48 15.42 12.03 -14.36
CA ASP A 48 14.21 11.29 -13.99
C ASP A 48 14.49 10.19 -12.97
N ILE A 49 15.58 9.43 -13.16
CA ILE A 49 16.00 8.38 -12.23
C ILE A 49 16.30 8.97 -10.84
N ARG A 50 17.00 10.11 -10.77
CA ARG A 50 17.27 10.78 -9.50
C ARG A 50 15.98 11.22 -8.81
N MET A 51 15.08 11.86 -9.56
CA MET A 51 13.77 12.29 -9.05
C MET A 51 12.95 11.11 -8.51
N LEU A 52 12.91 9.99 -9.23
CA LEU A 52 12.19 8.78 -8.82
C LEU A 52 12.81 8.15 -7.57
N LYS A 53 14.14 8.09 -7.47
CA LYS A 53 14.83 7.64 -6.24
C LYS A 53 14.46 8.49 -5.03
N ASP A 54 14.40 9.81 -5.19
CA ASP A 54 14.00 10.72 -4.10
C ASP A 54 12.52 10.57 -3.70
N ARG A 55 11.64 10.32 -4.67
CA ARG A 55 10.23 10.02 -4.40
C ARG A 55 10.08 8.70 -3.66
N LEU A 56 10.80 7.67 -4.09
CA LEU A 56 10.78 6.36 -3.43
C LEU A 56 11.28 6.43 -1.99
N ARG A 57 12.38 7.16 -1.74
CA ARG A 57 12.90 7.40 -0.39
C ARG A 57 11.84 8.05 0.50
N ARG A 58 11.22 9.15 0.06
CA ARG A 58 10.16 9.84 0.82
C ARG A 58 8.95 8.93 1.08
N ALA A 59 8.56 8.11 0.11
CA ALA A 59 7.47 7.16 0.29
C ALA A 59 7.81 6.09 1.34
N LYS A 60 9.04 5.56 1.31
CA LYS A 60 9.54 4.60 2.29
C LYS A 60 9.53 5.19 3.71
N ASP A 61 9.97 6.43 3.86
CA ASP A 61 10.00 7.10 5.17
C ASP A 61 8.57 7.28 5.73
N LYS A 62 7.61 7.68 4.89
CA LYS A 62 6.19 7.77 5.27
C LYS A 62 5.60 6.43 5.69
N VAL A 63 5.91 5.35 4.96
CA VAL A 63 5.44 4.00 5.33
C VAL A 63 5.99 3.59 6.69
N LYS A 64 7.25 3.92 6.99
CA LYS A 64 7.85 3.66 8.29
C LYS A 64 7.14 4.44 9.41
N GLU A 65 6.90 5.74 9.21
CA GLU A 65 6.19 6.60 10.17
C GLU A 65 4.76 6.10 10.44
N LEU A 66 4.03 5.73 9.38
CA LEU A 66 2.68 5.17 9.51
C LEU A 66 2.69 3.84 10.29
N ARG A 67 3.68 2.98 10.02
CA ARG A 67 3.82 1.73 10.74
C ARG A 67 4.08 1.96 12.24
N GLU A 68 5.01 2.86 12.56
CA GLU A 68 5.30 3.22 13.96
C GLU A 68 4.05 3.77 14.65
N THR A 69 3.27 4.61 13.97
CA THR A 69 2.00 5.15 14.49
C THR A 69 1.00 4.04 14.81
N ILE A 70 0.82 3.08 13.89
CA ILE A 70 -0.09 1.94 14.09
C ILE A 70 0.37 1.07 15.27
N GLU A 71 1.68 0.83 15.40
CA GLU A 71 2.24 0.07 16.52
C GLU A 71 1.95 0.75 17.87
N HIS A 72 2.04 2.09 17.94
CA HIS A 72 1.68 2.85 19.14
C HIS A 72 0.18 2.78 19.44
N MET A 73 -0.67 3.02 18.44
CA MET A 73 -2.13 2.92 18.61
C MET A 73 -2.57 1.53 19.07
N ASN A 74 -1.94 0.47 18.55
CA ASN A 74 -2.22 -0.89 19.00
C ASN A 74 -1.76 -1.14 20.44
N ALA A 75 -0.62 -0.58 20.84
CA ALA A 75 -0.15 -0.69 22.22
C ALA A 75 -1.12 0.00 23.19
N ASP A 76 -1.60 1.21 22.84
CA ASP A 76 -2.58 1.96 23.63
C ASP A 76 -3.91 1.21 23.70
N PHE A 77 -4.43 0.72 22.57
CA PHE A 77 -5.65 -0.09 22.53
C PHE A 77 -5.53 -1.35 23.38
N ASN A 78 -4.42 -2.10 23.27
CA ASN A 78 -4.19 -3.29 24.09
C ASN A 78 -4.10 -2.94 25.58
N ARG A 79 -3.53 -1.79 25.94
CA ARG A 79 -3.47 -1.32 27.33
C ARG A 79 -4.85 -0.97 27.87
N GLU A 80 -5.69 -0.29 27.08
CA GLU A 80 -7.05 0.05 27.47
C GLU A 80 -7.93 -1.20 27.59
N THR A 81 -7.82 -2.14 26.65
CA THR A 81 -8.65 -3.35 26.60
C THR A 81 -8.16 -4.49 27.49
N SER A 82 -6.91 -4.45 27.98
CA SER A 82 -6.37 -5.46 28.89
C SER A 82 -6.83 -5.30 30.34
N SER A 83 -7.46 -4.17 30.70
CA SER A 83 -7.99 -3.95 32.05
C SER A 83 -9.39 -4.53 32.29
N ASP A 84 -10.11 -4.93 31.25
CA ASP A 84 -11.51 -5.42 31.32
C ASP A 84 -11.65 -6.86 30.80
N ARG A 85 -10.66 -7.72 31.06
CA ARG A 85 -10.99 -9.14 31.14
C ARG A 85 -11.53 -9.38 32.54
N PRO A 86 -12.86 -9.52 32.75
CA PRO A 86 -13.33 -10.00 34.03
C PRO A 86 -12.60 -11.32 34.30
N GLU A 87 -12.07 -11.45 35.51
CA GLU A 87 -11.53 -12.72 36.00
C GLU A 87 -12.52 -13.84 35.63
N PRO A 88 -12.05 -15.08 35.36
CA PRO A 88 -12.94 -16.21 35.15
C PRO A 88 -13.56 -16.58 36.51
N SER A 89 -14.50 -15.77 36.99
CA SER A 89 -15.17 -15.94 38.28
C SER A 89 -16.64 -16.24 38.03
N GLU A 90 -16.97 -17.49 38.36
CA GLU A 90 -18.27 -18.10 38.67
C GLU A 90 -19.54 -17.62 37.91
N GLY A 91 -20.27 -18.58 37.33
CA GLY A 91 -21.66 -18.37 36.93
C GLY A 91 -21.98 -18.42 35.43
N TRP A 92 -20.97 -18.60 34.56
CA TRP A 92 -21.20 -18.86 33.14
C TRP A 92 -21.91 -20.20 32.94
N LYS A 93 -23.01 -20.15 32.21
CA LYS A 93 -23.81 -21.29 31.78
C LYS A 93 -23.63 -21.47 30.27
N GLU A 94 -23.39 -22.70 29.83
CA GLU A 94 -23.39 -23.00 28.40
C GLU A 94 -24.80 -22.79 27.83
N ASN A 95 -24.88 -22.22 26.62
CA ASN A 95 -26.15 -22.14 25.92
C ASN A 95 -26.48 -23.53 25.34
N PRO A 96 -27.55 -24.20 25.81
CA PRO A 96 -27.92 -25.53 25.31
C PRO A 96 -28.50 -25.54 23.89
N GLY A 97 -28.47 -24.42 23.16
CA GLY A 97 -29.04 -24.31 21.81
C GLY A 97 -30.56 -24.35 21.78
N ARG A 98 -31.21 -23.75 22.79
CA ARG A 98 -32.67 -23.71 22.87
C ARG A 98 -33.23 -22.70 21.86
N LYS A 99 -34.40 -23.01 21.28
CA LYS A 99 -35.17 -22.06 20.46
C LYS A 99 -35.72 -20.85 21.24
N ALA A 100 -35.61 -20.87 22.57
CA ALA A 100 -36.14 -19.84 23.46
C ALA A 100 -35.09 -19.45 24.50
N CYS A 101 -35.13 -18.18 24.91
CA CYS A 101 -34.29 -17.62 25.96
C CYS A 101 -34.41 -18.44 27.26
N PRO A 102 -33.30 -18.87 27.88
CA PRO A 102 -33.32 -19.68 29.11
C PRO A 102 -33.56 -18.85 30.39
N VAL A 103 -33.68 -17.52 30.29
CA VAL A 103 -33.87 -16.59 31.41
C VAL A 103 -35.01 -15.62 31.11
N PRO A 104 -35.57 -14.92 32.11
CA PRO A 104 -36.56 -13.87 31.88
C PRO A 104 -36.05 -12.81 30.91
N GLY A 105 -36.92 -12.31 30.03
CA GLY A 105 -36.52 -11.39 28.96
C GLY A 105 -36.04 -10.02 29.45
N ASP A 106 -36.46 -9.62 30.66
CA ASP A 106 -36.07 -8.40 31.36
C ASP A 106 -34.80 -8.55 32.21
N SER A 107 -34.23 -9.75 32.30
CA SER A 107 -32.94 -9.97 32.95
C SER A 107 -31.80 -9.37 32.13
N GLU A 108 -30.85 -8.75 32.81
CA GLU A 108 -29.62 -8.28 32.18
C GLU A 108 -28.64 -9.45 32.13
N VAL A 109 -28.14 -9.75 30.92
CA VAL A 109 -27.26 -10.88 30.66
C VAL A 109 -25.98 -10.43 30.00
N GLU A 110 -24.91 -11.14 30.32
CA GLU A 110 -23.67 -11.13 29.58
C GLU A 110 -23.58 -12.41 28.76
N VAL A 111 -23.27 -12.30 27.47
CA VAL A 111 -23.22 -13.42 26.52
C VAL A 111 -21.86 -13.49 25.82
N GLU A 112 -21.34 -14.69 25.65
CA GLU A 112 -20.16 -15.00 24.85
C GLU A 112 -20.63 -15.59 23.52
N PHE A 113 -20.20 -15.00 22.42
CA PHE A 113 -20.48 -15.49 21.06
C PHE A 113 -19.44 -16.49 20.59
N ARG A 114 -19.79 -17.32 19.60
CA ARG A 114 -18.86 -18.26 18.95
C ARG A 114 -17.62 -17.57 18.37
N SER A 115 -17.75 -16.30 17.95
CA SER A 115 -16.64 -15.44 17.52
C SER A 115 -15.64 -15.10 18.64
N GLY A 116 -15.98 -15.35 19.91
CA GLY A 116 -15.21 -14.94 21.08
C GLY A 116 -15.51 -13.50 21.55
N ILE A 117 -16.47 -12.82 20.92
CA ILE A 117 -16.96 -11.51 21.37
C ILE A 117 -17.86 -11.71 22.60
N VAL A 118 -17.73 -10.81 23.59
CA VAL A 118 -18.62 -10.76 24.75
C VAL A 118 -19.47 -9.49 24.67
N ALA A 119 -20.77 -9.60 24.95
CA ALA A 119 -21.72 -8.49 24.94
C ALA A 119 -22.65 -8.51 26.17
N ILE A 120 -23.14 -7.35 26.57
CA ILE A 120 -24.07 -7.15 27.68
C ILE A 120 -25.36 -6.53 27.15
N GLY A 121 -26.51 -7.03 27.59
CA GLY A 121 -27.83 -6.47 27.24
C GLY A 121 -28.99 -7.19 27.91
N GLU A 122 -30.23 -6.79 27.61
CA GLU A 122 -31.41 -7.50 28.10
C GLU A 122 -31.57 -8.83 27.36
N ALA A 123 -31.98 -9.89 28.07
CA ALA A 123 -32.03 -11.23 27.50
C ALA A 123 -32.98 -11.36 26.30
N LYS A 124 -34.00 -10.51 26.23
CA LYS A 124 -34.95 -10.43 25.09
C LYS A 124 -34.33 -9.88 23.81
N ASP A 125 -33.23 -9.14 23.90
CA ASP A 125 -32.58 -8.51 22.74
C ASP A 125 -31.70 -9.50 21.98
N TYR A 126 -31.43 -10.65 22.59
CA TYR A 126 -30.58 -11.70 22.04
C TYR A 126 -31.39 -12.81 21.38
N LEU A 127 -30.89 -13.29 20.25
CA LEU A 127 -31.40 -14.49 19.59
C LEU A 127 -30.68 -15.72 20.17
N TRP A 128 -31.42 -16.58 20.86
CA TRP A 128 -30.85 -17.74 21.58
C TRP A 128 -30.74 -19.01 20.74
N SER A 129 -31.32 -19.00 19.53
CA SER A 129 -31.19 -20.10 18.59
C SER A 129 -29.76 -20.20 18.06
N ILE A 130 -29.29 -21.43 17.89
CA ILE A 130 -27.99 -21.73 17.29
C ILE A 130 -28.19 -22.14 15.84
N ASP A 131 -27.55 -21.45 14.91
CA ASP A 131 -27.55 -21.77 13.48
C ASP A 131 -26.14 -22.00 12.90
N ASN A 132 -25.12 -22.08 13.78
CA ASN A 132 -23.70 -22.28 13.47
C ASN A 132 -23.01 -21.07 12.84
N ASP A 133 -23.53 -19.86 13.06
CA ASP A 133 -22.85 -18.63 12.69
C ASP A 133 -21.91 -18.10 13.81
N ASN A 134 -21.22 -16.99 13.52
CA ASN A 134 -20.27 -16.35 14.44
C ASN A 134 -20.95 -15.57 15.58
N TRP A 135 -22.27 -15.38 15.50
CA TRP A 135 -23.13 -14.66 16.43
C TRP A 135 -23.98 -15.61 17.28
N ASP A 136 -23.80 -16.92 17.12
CA ASP A 136 -24.29 -17.92 18.05
C ASP A 136 -23.77 -17.63 19.47
N ILE A 137 -24.68 -17.52 20.43
CA ILE A 137 -24.34 -17.44 21.84
C ILE A 137 -23.89 -18.82 22.32
N VAL A 138 -22.65 -18.94 22.79
CA VAL A 138 -22.06 -20.19 23.32
C VAL A 138 -22.16 -20.29 24.84
N LYS A 139 -22.07 -19.16 25.55
CA LYS A 139 -22.24 -19.09 27.00
C LYS A 139 -22.95 -17.81 27.40
N TYR A 140 -23.60 -17.83 28.56
CA TYR A 140 -24.26 -16.67 29.13
C TYR A 140 -24.16 -16.68 30.66
N ARG A 141 -24.29 -15.52 31.29
CA ARG A 141 -24.58 -15.40 32.72
C ARG A 141 -25.56 -14.26 32.97
N VAL A 142 -26.38 -14.41 34.01
CA VAL A 142 -27.28 -13.35 34.47
C VAL A 142 -26.49 -12.43 35.37
N ILE A 143 -26.50 -11.15 35.07
CA ILE A 143 -25.80 -10.11 35.84
C ILE A 143 -26.77 -9.24 36.64
N LYS A 144 -28.07 -9.25 36.31
CA LYS A 144 -29.12 -8.55 37.07
C LYS A 144 -30.51 -9.11 36.83
#